data_AF-A0A963E879-F1
#
_entry.id   AF-A0A963E879-F1
#
_cell.length_a   1.000
_cell.length_b   1.000
_cell.length_c   1.000
_cell.angle_alpha   90.00
_cell.angle_beta   90.00
_cell.angle_gamma   90.00
#
_symmetry.space_group_name_H-M   'P 1'
#
loop_
_entity.id
_entity.type
_entity.pdbx_description
1 polymer ?
#
loop_
_entity_poly.entity_id
_entity_poly.type
_entity_poly.pdbx_seq_one_letter_code
_entity_poly.pdbx_strand_id
1 'polypeptide(L)'
;MQTFQPIGVAGAGGQPAPLAFQLRFPGAIEGIGQQSLDVAEGVQGLLPDLNQVVLHLLVESQAGIPLLMASLGGNVNDAAGFRDTIAAHVGQLQTDGGLRYLVADSALYNAETLRELDDTVWISRVPETLGTAREMPHAVTDELMQAEAALTYRAVGVVYAGLRQRWLIVFSRQARQRAEKTLQRQHLKQSEAERKAFDALCRQGFACEADAQAALDAFAQGLKLTTVVEGGIVARTRHAQKGRPAKGQMPTVVRHAITGQFASRLDIHARRLRQKSSNSRSLY
;
A
#
# COMPACT_ATOMS: atom_id res chain seq x y z
N MET A 1 19.32 -26.94 26.66
CA MET A 1 20.43 -27.28 25.74
C MET A 1 19.82 -27.34 24.34
N GLN A 2 20.22 -26.55 23.35
CA GLN A 2 21.59 -26.25 22.96
C GLN A 2 21.90 -24.74 22.88
N THR A 3 23.17 -24.52 23.15
CA THR A 3 23.99 -23.31 23.26
C THR A 3 24.07 -22.48 21.98
N PHE A 4 23.97 -21.16 22.15
CA PHE A 4 24.58 -20.17 21.28
C PHE A 4 26.12 -20.28 21.41
N GLN A 5 26.84 -20.24 20.29
CA GLN A 5 28.25 -19.85 20.28
C GLN A 5 28.43 -18.58 19.43
N PRO A 6 29.14 -17.56 19.95
CA PRO A 6 29.49 -16.36 19.21
C PRO A 6 30.74 -16.62 18.37
N ILE A 7 30.73 -16.22 17.09
CA ILE A 7 31.95 -16.18 16.30
C ILE A 7 32.60 -14.81 16.53
N GLY A 8 33.63 -14.80 17.36
CA GLY A 8 34.56 -13.70 17.51
C GLY A 8 35.48 -13.59 16.30
N VAL A 9 35.83 -12.36 15.92
CA VAL A 9 36.84 -12.07 14.90
C VAL A 9 38.06 -11.51 15.62
N ALA A 10 39.13 -12.30 15.67
CA ALA A 10 40.49 -11.83 15.90
C ALA A 10 41.44 -12.62 14.99
N GLY A 11 42.19 -11.91 14.14
CA GLY A 11 43.22 -12.52 13.29
C GLY A 11 43.45 -11.72 12.00
N ALA A 12 44.48 -10.89 12.01
CA ALA A 12 45.02 -10.22 10.84
C ALA A 12 45.48 -11.24 9.78
N GLY A 13 45.08 -11.01 8.53
CA GLY A 13 45.47 -11.76 7.35
C GLY A 13 44.51 -11.42 6.22
N GLY A 14 44.94 -10.59 5.27
CA GLY A 14 44.07 -10.02 4.24
C GLY A 14 43.35 -11.07 3.39
N GLN A 15 42.03 -11.11 3.48
CA GLN A 15 41.12 -11.66 2.48
C GLN A 15 40.30 -10.49 1.90
N PRO A 16 40.07 -10.44 0.57
CA PRO A 16 39.17 -9.43 -0.01
C PRO A 16 37.76 -9.62 0.55
N ALA A 17 37.14 -8.51 0.95
CA ALA A 17 35.81 -8.50 1.57
C ALA A 17 34.72 -8.94 0.56
N PRO A 18 33.64 -9.62 1.01
CA PRO A 18 32.62 -10.19 0.13
C PRO A 18 31.76 -9.12 -0.56
N LEU A 19 31.55 -9.27 -1.87
CA LEU A 19 30.79 -8.36 -2.72
C LEU A 19 29.28 -8.68 -2.69
N ALA A 20 28.45 -7.64 -2.75
CA ALA A 20 26.99 -7.74 -2.82
C ALA A 20 26.48 -6.88 -3.97
N PHE A 21 25.30 -7.15 -4.52
CA PHE A 21 24.79 -6.45 -5.71
C PHE A 21 23.36 -5.96 -5.50
N GLN A 22 23.05 -4.75 -5.98
CA GLN A 22 21.75 -4.10 -5.86
C GLN A 22 21.17 -3.73 -7.24
N LEU A 23 19.92 -4.12 -7.45
CA LEU A 23 19.06 -3.85 -8.59
C LEU A 23 17.90 -2.96 -8.08
N ARG A 24 17.64 -1.79 -8.68
CA ARG A 24 16.62 -0.85 -8.19
C ARG A 24 15.81 -0.23 -9.34
N PHE A 25 14.49 -0.18 -9.18
CA PHE A 25 13.55 0.53 -10.07
C PHE A 25 12.69 1.53 -9.26
N PRO A 26 12.22 2.65 -9.86
CA PRO A 26 11.72 3.80 -9.12
C PRO A 26 10.36 3.57 -8.45
N GLY A 27 10.20 4.15 -7.26
CA GLY A 27 8.94 4.22 -6.53
C GLY A 27 9.13 4.87 -5.15
N ALA A 28 8.83 6.18 -5.09
CA ALA A 28 8.68 7.08 -3.94
C ALA A 28 9.62 6.89 -2.71
N ILE A 29 10.52 7.86 -2.51
CA ILE A 29 11.45 7.95 -1.39
C ILE A 29 10.82 8.77 -0.25
N GLU A 30 10.86 8.24 0.98
CA GLU A 30 10.98 9.06 2.20
C GLU A 30 11.96 8.37 3.15
N GLY A 31 13.04 9.07 3.52
CA GLY A 31 14.28 8.49 4.04
C GLY A 31 14.48 8.52 5.55
N ILE A 32 15.59 7.89 5.97
CA ILE A 32 16.32 8.14 7.22
C ILE A 32 17.82 7.89 6.91
N GLY A 33 18.71 8.86 7.21
CA GLY A 33 20.18 8.78 7.04
C GLY A 33 20.84 7.77 8.00
N GLN A 34 22.07 7.29 7.79
CA GLN A 34 23.30 8.00 7.46
C GLN A 34 24.25 7.06 6.69
N GLN A 35 24.96 7.61 5.68
CA GLN A 35 25.65 6.95 4.55
C GLN A 35 24.70 6.38 3.49
N SER A 36 24.01 7.32 2.86
CA SER A 36 23.02 7.16 1.79
C SER A 36 23.28 8.28 0.78
N LEU A 37 23.20 8.01 -0.52
CA LEU A 37 22.90 8.93 -1.67
C LEU A 37 23.43 8.23 -2.95
N ASP A 38 22.91 8.34 -4.18
CA ASP A 38 21.69 8.88 -4.79
C ASP A 38 21.65 8.36 -6.25
N VAL A 39 20.48 8.12 -6.83
CA VAL A 39 20.28 8.13 -8.30
C VAL A 39 19.01 8.92 -8.59
N ALA A 40 19.18 9.98 -9.37
CA ALA A 40 18.17 10.96 -9.76
C ALA A 40 17.42 10.53 -11.03
N GLU A 41 16.12 10.81 -11.07
CA GLU A 41 15.34 10.91 -12.32
C GLU A 41 15.81 12.14 -13.10
N GLY A 42 16.20 11.93 -14.35
CA GLY A 42 16.27 12.99 -15.35
C GLY A 42 14.87 13.28 -15.90
N VAL A 43 14.33 14.43 -15.49
CA VAL A 43 13.22 15.22 -16.11
C VAL A 43 11.87 14.52 -16.29
N GLN A 44 10.94 14.78 -15.35
CA GLN A 44 9.50 14.86 -15.64
C GLN A 44 9.24 16.11 -16.50
N GLY A 45 9.19 15.93 -17.81
CA GLY A 45 8.68 16.92 -18.75
C GLY A 45 7.16 16.80 -18.84
N LEU A 46 6.45 17.92 -18.65
CA LEU A 46 4.99 18.06 -18.62
C LEU A 46 4.29 17.83 -19.99
N LEU A 47 4.83 17.01 -20.90
CA LEU A 47 4.29 16.82 -22.26
C LEU A 47 4.06 15.32 -22.59
N PRO A 48 2.85 14.95 -23.05
CA PRO A 48 2.46 13.56 -23.33
C PRO A 48 3.12 12.91 -24.57
N ASP A 49 4.00 13.62 -25.27
CA ASP A 49 4.58 13.18 -26.55
C ASP A 49 6.05 12.71 -26.48
N LEU A 50 6.61 12.47 -25.28
CA LEU A 50 8.02 12.07 -25.15
C LEU A 50 8.20 10.54 -25.12
N ASN A 51 9.16 10.04 -25.92
CA ASN A 51 9.55 8.62 -25.90
C ASN A 51 10.10 8.23 -24.53
N GLN A 52 9.40 7.33 -23.84
CA GLN A 52 9.84 6.77 -22.56
C GLN A 52 10.93 5.73 -22.80
N VAL A 53 12.03 5.84 -22.04
CA VAL A 53 13.15 4.88 -22.04
C VAL A 53 13.27 4.32 -20.63
N VAL A 54 13.29 3.00 -20.51
CA VAL A 54 13.49 2.30 -19.24
C VAL A 54 14.93 1.80 -19.19
N LEU A 55 15.59 1.93 -18.03
CA LEU A 55 16.98 1.49 -17.85
C LEU A 55 17.05 0.41 -16.78
N HIS A 56 17.57 -0.77 -17.16
CA HIS A 56 17.91 -1.85 -16.25
C HIS A 56 19.39 -1.73 -15.87
N LEU A 57 19.67 -1.65 -14.56
CA LEU A 57 21.02 -1.52 -14.03
C LEU A 57 21.32 -2.62 -13.03
N LEU A 58 22.46 -3.31 -13.18
CA LEU A 58 23.07 -4.17 -12.16
C LEU A 58 24.28 -3.49 -11.57
N VAL A 59 24.25 -3.27 -10.24
CA VAL A 59 25.24 -2.43 -9.56
C VAL A 59 25.88 -3.23 -8.43
N GLU A 60 27.21 -3.20 -8.36
CA GLU A 60 27.96 -3.66 -7.20
C GLU A 60 27.70 -2.74 -6.01
N SER A 61 27.31 -3.31 -4.87
CA SER A 61 26.72 -2.58 -3.75
C SER A 61 27.73 -1.84 -2.87
N GLN A 62 29.01 -2.23 -2.84
CA GLN A 62 30.01 -1.55 -2.02
C GLN A 62 30.55 -0.29 -2.69
N ALA A 63 30.95 -0.40 -3.95
CA ALA A 63 31.56 0.66 -4.72
C ALA A 63 30.54 1.42 -5.60
N GLY A 64 29.31 0.92 -5.73
CA GLY A 64 28.27 1.54 -6.56
C GLY A 64 28.56 1.44 -8.06
N ILE A 65 29.39 0.49 -8.48
CA ILE A 65 29.85 0.36 -9.87
C ILE A 65 28.79 -0.41 -10.67
N PRO A 66 28.22 0.18 -11.75
CA PRO A 66 27.36 -0.54 -12.66
C PRO A 66 28.15 -1.62 -13.40
N LEU A 67 27.74 -2.88 -13.24
CA LEU A 67 28.28 -4.01 -14.01
C LEU A 67 27.49 -4.28 -15.28
N LEU A 68 26.19 -3.96 -15.29
CA LEU A 68 25.32 -4.14 -16.45
C LEU A 68 24.38 -2.96 -16.58
N MET A 69 24.20 -2.51 -17.82
CA MET A 69 23.23 -1.50 -18.21
C MET A 69 22.51 -1.95 -19.48
N ALA A 70 21.19 -2.10 -19.42
CA ALA A 70 20.36 -2.42 -20.57
C ALA A 70 19.26 -1.36 -20.75
N SER A 71 19.23 -0.72 -21.91
CA SER A 71 18.16 0.21 -22.29
C SER A 71 16.99 -0.57 -22.89
N LEU A 72 15.80 -0.39 -22.34
CA LEU A 72 14.56 -0.97 -22.82
C LEU A 72 13.66 0.11 -23.40
N GLY A 73 12.88 -0.24 -24.42
CA GLY A 73 11.83 0.64 -24.94
C GLY A 73 10.68 0.74 -23.93
N GLY A 74 10.03 1.90 -23.82
CA GLY A 74 8.99 2.18 -22.83
C GLY A 74 7.72 1.32 -22.88
N ASN A 75 7.60 0.41 -23.86
CA ASN A 75 6.49 -0.55 -23.99
C ASN A 75 6.85 -1.97 -23.55
N VAL A 76 8.09 -2.21 -23.11
CA VAL A 76 8.52 -3.54 -22.65
C VAL A 76 7.99 -3.77 -21.24
N ASN A 77 7.44 -4.95 -20.99
CA ASN A 77 7.02 -5.35 -19.65
C ASN A 77 8.26 -5.52 -18.75
N ASP A 78 8.41 -4.62 -17.77
CA ASP A 78 9.54 -4.57 -16.83
C ASP A 78 9.83 -5.94 -16.18
N ALA A 79 8.80 -6.72 -15.86
CA ALA A 79 8.96 -8.02 -15.21
C ALA A 79 9.56 -9.10 -16.13
N ALA A 80 9.26 -9.04 -17.43
CA ALA A 80 9.77 -9.98 -18.42
C ALA A 80 11.21 -9.64 -18.83
N GLY A 81 11.48 -8.37 -19.16
CA GLY A 81 12.85 -7.95 -19.52
C GLY A 81 13.85 -8.13 -18.38
N PHE A 82 13.39 -8.02 -17.14
CA PHE A 82 14.23 -8.26 -15.97
C PHE A 82 14.55 -9.73 -15.75
N ARG A 83 13.55 -10.59 -15.94
CA ARG A 83 13.72 -12.04 -15.93
C ARG A 83 14.77 -12.49 -16.95
N ASP A 84 14.67 -11.98 -18.17
CA ASP A 84 15.63 -12.29 -19.24
C ASP A 84 17.06 -11.86 -18.86
N THR A 85 17.21 -10.68 -18.23
CA THR A 85 18.49 -10.18 -17.75
C THR A 85 19.08 -11.08 -16.65
N ILE A 86 18.24 -11.53 -15.71
CA ILE A 86 18.63 -12.44 -14.64
C ILE A 86 19.08 -13.78 -15.22
N ALA A 87 18.25 -14.39 -16.07
CA ALA A 87 18.53 -15.68 -16.69
C ALA A 87 19.83 -15.64 -17.52
N ALA A 88 20.10 -14.52 -18.20
CA ALA A 88 21.29 -14.36 -19.02
C ALA A 88 22.59 -14.18 -18.20
N HIS A 89 22.53 -13.55 -17.02
CA HIS A 89 23.74 -13.04 -16.36
C HIS A 89 24.00 -13.54 -14.93
N VAL A 90 22.98 -14.02 -14.20
CA VAL A 90 23.16 -14.41 -12.79
C VAL A 90 24.18 -15.52 -12.60
N GLY A 91 24.16 -16.56 -13.43
CA GLY A 91 25.12 -17.67 -13.31
C GLY A 91 26.57 -17.24 -13.51
N GLN A 92 26.83 -16.33 -14.46
CA GLN A 92 28.16 -15.75 -14.69
C GLN A 92 28.59 -14.89 -13.50
N LEU A 93 27.67 -14.07 -12.97
CA LEU A 93 27.96 -13.23 -11.81
C LEU A 93 28.21 -14.04 -10.52
N GLN A 94 27.57 -15.20 -10.36
CA GLN A 94 27.83 -16.10 -9.24
C GLN A 94 29.20 -16.79 -9.37
N THR A 95 29.52 -17.29 -10.56
CA THR A 95 30.74 -18.08 -10.79
C THR A 95 31.98 -17.19 -10.82
N ASP A 96 31.92 -16.07 -11.55
CA ASP A 96 33.10 -15.24 -11.85
C ASP A 96 33.11 -13.95 -11.02
N GLY A 97 31.93 -13.42 -10.69
CA GLY A 97 31.75 -12.14 -10.00
C GLY A 97 31.60 -12.24 -8.47
N GLY A 98 31.50 -13.45 -7.92
CA GLY A 98 31.32 -13.67 -6.48
C GLY A 98 29.97 -13.17 -5.93
N LEU A 99 28.93 -13.10 -6.77
CA LEU A 99 27.58 -12.69 -6.38
C LEU A 99 27.02 -13.59 -5.27
N ARG A 100 26.85 -13.03 -4.07
CA ARG A 100 26.32 -13.74 -2.89
C ARG A 100 24.80 -13.64 -2.76
N TYR A 101 24.23 -12.48 -3.07
CA TYR A 101 22.80 -12.27 -3.03
C TYR A 101 22.38 -11.10 -3.92
N LEU A 102 21.14 -11.15 -4.41
CA LEU A 102 20.51 -10.11 -5.21
C LEU A 102 19.57 -9.27 -4.34
N VAL A 103 19.70 -7.95 -4.38
CA VAL A 103 18.66 -7.06 -3.84
C VAL A 103 17.89 -6.48 -5.01
N ALA A 104 16.58 -6.69 -5.08
CA ALA A 104 15.74 -6.13 -6.14
C ALA A 104 14.48 -5.47 -5.57
N ASP A 105 13.79 -4.70 -6.41
CA ASP A 105 12.50 -4.13 -6.03
C ASP A 105 11.37 -5.17 -6.12
N SER A 106 10.11 -4.73 -6.00
CA SER A 106 8.96 -5.63 -6.01
C SER A 106 8.65 -6.25 -7.37
N ALA A 107 9.21 -5.75 -8.49
CA ALA A 107 8.98 -6.33 -9.80
C ALA A 107 9.64 -7.72 -9.93
N LEU A 108 10.76 -7.95 -9.23
CA LEU A 108 11.36 -9.28 -9.09
C LEU A 108 10.37 -10.30 -8.49
N TYR A 109 9.50 -9.83 -7.59
CA TYR A 109 8.69 -10.69 -6.74
C TYR A 109 7.42 -11.18 -7.45
N ASN A 110 7.60 -12.04 -8.44
CA ASN A 110 6.54 -12.79 -9.09
C ASN A 110 6.90 -14.28 -9.14
N ALA A 111 5.89 -15.15 -9.18
CA ALA A 111 6.13 -16.57 -8.97
C ALA A 111 7.03 -17.22 -10.02
N GLU A 112 7.03 -16.72 -11.25
CA GLU A 112 7.85 -17.25 -12.34
C GLU A 112 9.31 -16.82 -12.19
N THR A 113 9.56 -15.51 -12.04
CA THR A 113 10.93 -15.00 -11.85
C THR A 113 11.59 -15.57 -10.61
N LEU A 114 10.85 -15.72 -9.50
CA LEU A 114 11.42 -16.31 -8.27
C LEU A 114 11.83 -17.77 -8.45
N ARG A 115 11.12 -18.54 -9.29
CA ARG A 115 11.47 -19.94 -9.58
C ARG A 115 12.74 -20.06 -10.43
N GLU A 116 13.06 -19.05 -11.23
CA GLU A 116 14.25 -19.03 -12.09
C GLU A 116 15.52 -18.61 -11.35
N LEU A 117 15.39 -18.05 -10.14
CA LEU A 117 16.53 -17.68 -9.31
C LEU A 117 17.22 -18.89 -8.66
N ASP A 118 16.55 -20.05 -8.64
CA ASP A 118 17.08 -21.32 -8.13
C ASP A 118 17.81 -21.18 -6.77
N ASP A 119 19.11 -21.50 -6.70
CA ASP A 119 19.95 -21.40 -5.50
C ASP A 119 20.45 -19.98 -5.17
N THR A 120 20.05 -18.97 -5.96
CA THR A 120 20.45 -17.58 -5.74
C THR A 120 19.72 -17.00 -4.54
N VAL A 121 20.47 -16.53 -3.54
CA VAL A 121 19.92 -15.79 -2.39
C VAL A 121 19.40 -14.43 -2.86
N TRP A 122 18.23 -14.01 -2.40
CA TRP A 122 17.64 -12.73 -2.81
C TRP A 122 16.85 -12.02 -1.73
N ILE A 123 16.79 -10.70 -1.88
CA ILE A 123 16.07 -9.76 -1.03
C ILE A 123 15.19 -8.90 -1.94
N SER A 124 13.88 -8.92 -1.71
CA SER A 124 12.96 -8.08 -2.48
C SER A 124 11.81 -7.57 -1.62
N ARG A 125 11.20 -6.45 -2.04
CA ARG A 125 9.94 -6.00 -1.44
C ARG A 125 8.81 -6.91 -1.89
N VAL A 126 8.00 -7.38 -0.94
CA VAL A 126 6.80 -8.14 -1.30
C VAL A 126 5.76 -7.15 -1.84
N PRO A 127 5.22 -7.35 -3.05
CA PRO A 127 4.23 -6.47 -3.64
C PRO A 127 2.97 -6.45 -2.80
N GLU A 128 2.43 -5.25 -2.55
CA GLU A 128 1.13 -5.12 -1.92
C GLU A 128 -0.01 -5.68 -2.79
N THR A 129 0.20 -6.00 -4.07
CA THR A 129 -0.82 -6.69 -4.89
C THR A 129 -1.12 -8.11 -4.41
N LEU A 130 -0.19 -8.72 -3.67
CA LEU A 130 -0.36 -10.05 -3.09
C LEU A 130 -1.26 -9.97 -1.86
N GLY A 131 -2.41 -10.66 -1.89
CA GLY A 131 -3.41 -10.61 -0.82
C GLY A 131 -2.84 -10.94 0.56
N THR A 132 -2.04 -11.99 0.66
CA THR A 132 -1.40 -12.39 1.94
C THR A 132 -0.42 -11.34 2.46
N ALA A 133 0.26 -10.58 1.59
CA ALA A 133 1.12 -9.47 1.99
C ALA A 133 0.34 -8.27 2.53
N ARG A 134 -0.89 -8.05 2.05
CA ARG A 134 -1.80 -7.01 2.59
C ARG A 134 -2.37 -7.34 3.96
N GLU A 135 -2.55 -8.64 4.24
CA GLU A 135 -3.21 -9.13 5.45
C GLU A 135 -2.22 -9.39 6.59
N MET A 136 -1.01 -9.86 6.26
CA MET A 136 0.06 -10.15 7.22
C MET A 136 0.31 -9.03 8.24
N PRO A 137 0.43 -7.74 7.85
CA PRO A 137 0.57 -6.65 8.82
C PRO A 137 -0.55 -6.62 9.88
N HIS A 138 -1.78 -7.02 9.55
CA HIS A 138 -2.88 -7.01 10.53
C HIS A 138 -2.68 -7.99 11.68
N ALA A 139 -1.95 -9.09 11.46
CA ALA A 139 -1.72 -10.11 12.47
C ALA A 139 -0.57 -9.78 13.44
N VAL A 140 0.38 -8.92 13.03
CA VAL A 140 1.65 -8.74 13.74
C VAL A 140 1.97 -7.29 14.08
N THR A 141 1.37 -6.32 13.40
CA THR A 141 1.69 -4.92 13.61
C THR A 141 1.28 -4.42 15.00
N ASP A 142 0.27 -4.99 15.66
CA ASP A 142 -0.15 -4.55 17.01
C ASP A 142 0.95 -4.76 18.06
N GLU A 143 1.67 -5.87 17.99
CA GLU A 143 2.83 -6.14 18.84
C GLU A 143 4.00 -5.21 18.48
N LEU A 144 4.27 -5.03 17.18
CA LEU A 144 5.33 -4.15 16.71
C LEU A 144 5.07 -2.67 17.07
N MET A 145 3.81 -2.26 17.16
CA MET A 145 3.39 -0.92 17.55
C MET A 145 3.67 -0.61 19.03
N GLN A 146 3.85 -1.63 19.88
CA GLN A 146 4.20 -1.45 21.29
C GLN A 146 5.70 -1.23 21.50
N ALA A 147 6.53 -1.48 20.49
CA ALA A 147 7.97 -1.27 20.59
C ALA A 147 8.30 0.23 20.65
N GLU A 148 9.18 0.61 21.58
CA GLU A 148 9.67 1.99 21.69
C GLU A 148 10.61 2.38 20.54
N ALA A 149 11.26 1.38 19.92
CA ALA A 149 12.21 1.56 18.84
C ALA A 149 11.60 2.30 17.63
N ALA A 150 12.41 3.14 16.98
CA ALA A 150 12.00 3.88 15.78
C ALA A 150 11.64 2.95 14.60
N LEU A 151 12.33 1.81 14.53
CA LEU A 151 12.15 0.75 13.56
C LEU A 151 12.13 -0.59 14.28
N THR A 152 11.16 -1.44 14.00
CA THR A 152 11.11 -2.82 14.50
C THR A 152 10.63 -3.75 13.40
N TYR A 153 10.87 -5.04 13.53
CA TYR A 153 10.46 -6.02 12.54
C TYR A 153 10.06 -7.35 13.17
N ARG A 154 9.26 -8.13 12.44
CA ARG A 154 8.99 -9.54 12.76
C ARG A 154 9.22 -10.40 11.52
N ALA A 155 9.94 -11.51 11.72
CA ALA A 155 10.14 -12.51 10.69
C ALA A 155 8.98 -13.52 10.70
N VAL A 156 8.45 -13.83 9.52
CA VAL A 156 7.40 -14.83 9.32
C VAL A 156 7.81 -15.77 8.19
N GLY A 157 7.71 -17.08 8.42
CA GLY A 157 7.94 -18.08 7.38
C GLY A 157 6.74 -18.16 6.44
N VAL A 158 6.98 -18.13 5.14
CA VAL A 158 5.94 -18.16 4.10
C VAL A 158 6.33 -19.15 3.02
N VAL A 159 5.34 -19.81 2.41
CA VAL A 159 5.53 -20.52 1.15
C VAL A 159 4.84 -19.74 0.05
N TYR A 160 5.61 -19.24 -0.90
CA TYR A 160 5.11 -18.56 -2.10
C TYR A 160 5.90 -19.03 -3.31
N ALA A 161 5.22 -19.19 -4.45
CA ALA A 161 5.82 -19.73 -5.68
C ALA A 161 6.45 -21.14 -5.52
N GLY A 162 6.03 -21.91 -4.51
CA GLY A 162 6.64 -23.20 -4.16
C GLY A 162 7.93 -23.10 -3.33
N LEU A 163 8.40 -21.88 -3.05
CA LEU A 163 9.63 -21.61 -2.30
C LEU A 163 9.31 -21.27 -0.85
N ARG A 164 10.10 -21.83 0.09
CA ARG A 164 10.07 -21.45 1.50
C ARG A 164 10.87 -20.18 1.68
N GLN A 165 10.22 -19.13 2.18
CA GLN A 165 10.76 -17.78 2.27
C GLN A 165 10.58 -17.24 3.70
N ARG A 166 11.36 -16.22 4.06
CA ARG A 166 11.21 -15.47 5.30
C ARG A 166 10.82 -14.04 4.99
N TRP A 167 9.60 -13.66 5.36
CA TRP A 167 9.17 -12.28 5.26
C TRP A 167 9.50 -11.50 6.52
N LEU A 168 10.21 -10.40 6.38
CA LEU A 168 10.38 -9.37 7.39
C LEU A 168 9.27 -8.34 7.24
N ILE A 169 8.37 -8.31 8.21
CA ILE A 169 7.35 -7.27 8.33
C ILE A 169 7.96 -6.16 9.17
N VAL A 170 8.29 -5.04 8.53
CA VAL A 170 9.00 -3.92 9.14
C VAL A 170 7.99 -2.83 9.49
N PHE A 171 7.99 -2.40 10.74
CA PHE A 171 7.22 -1.27 11.24
C PHE A 171 8.13 -0.07 11.49
N SER A 172 7.66 1.13 11.10
CA SER A 172 8.34 2.40 11.35
C SER A 172 7.40 3.39 12.03
N ARG A 173 7.83 3.95 13.16
CA ARG A 173 7.07 4.99 13.88
C ARG A 173 6.88 6.24 13.02
N GLN A 174 7.89 6.60 12.24
CA GLN A 174 7.81 7.75 11.34
C GLN A 174 6.81 7.51 10.19
N ALA A 175 6.84 6.31 9.58
CA ALA A 175 5.86 5.94 8.54
C ALA A 175 4.43 5.97 9.10
N ARG A 176 4.23 5.47 10.32
CA ARG A 176 2.95 5.56 11.04
C ARG A 176 2.49 7.00 11.20
N GLN A 177 3.32 7.90 11.74
CA GLN A 177 2.93 9.30 11.95
C GLN A 177 2.52 10.00 10.65
N ARG A 178 3.23 9.73 9.55
CA ARG A 178 2.87 10.24 8.22
C ARG A 178 1.57 9.66 7.70
N ALA A 179 1.37 8.36 7.90
CA ALA A 179 0.14 7.67 7.56
C ALA A 179 -1.05 8.22 8.34
N GLU A 180 -0.92 8.45 9.65
CA GLU A 180 -1.98 9.03 10.50
C GLU A 180 -2.42 10.40 9.97
N LYS A 181 -1.49 11.32 9.76
CA LYS A 181 -1.80 12.66 9.24
C LYS A 181 -2.51 12.61 7.89
N THR A 182 -2.02 11.76 6.98
CA THR A 182 -2.60 11.60 5.64
C THR A 182 -3.99 10.97 5.71
N LEU A 183 -4.16 9.92 6.50
CA LEU A 183 -5.43 9.21 6.65
C LEU A 183 -6.47 10.10 7.33
N GLN A 184 -6.13 10.84 8.38
CA GLN A 184 -7.03 11.79 9.03
C GLN A 184 -7.55 12.83 8.05
N ARG A 185 -6.67 13.44 7.25
CA ARG A 185 -7.07 14.42 6.22
C ARG A 185 -7.99 13.80 5.16
N GLN A 186 -7.67 12.62 4.67
CA GLN A 186 -8.49 11.91 3.67
C GLN A 186 -9.85 11.50 4.24
N HIS A 187 -9.88 10.98 5.47
CA HIS A 187 -11.11 10.57 6.15
C HIS A 187 -11.99 11.77 6.44
N LEU A 188 -11.44 12.88 6.93
CA LEU A 188 -12.20 14.10 7.16
C LEU A 188 -12.86 14.58 5.87
N LYS A 189 -12.07 14.74 4.80
CA LYS A 189 -12.58 15.19 3.49
C LYS A 189 -13.71 14.29 2.96
N GLN A 190 -13.51 12.97 2.99
CA GLN A 190 -14.48 12.01 2.47
C GLN A 190 -15.73 11.93 3.36
N SER A 191 -15.58 11.87 4.68
CA SER A 191 -16.72 11.81 5.61
C SER A 191 -17.56 13.09 5.60
N GLU A 192 -16.93 14.26 5.44
CA GLU A 192 -17.66 15.52 5.24
C GLU A 192 -18.44 15.56 3.92
N ALA A 193 -17.85 15.03 2.83
CA ALA A 193 -18.54 14.92 1.55
C ALA A 193 -19.75 13.98 1.65
N GLU A 194 -19.57 12.81 2.26
CA GLU A 194 -20.64 11.84 2.50
C GLU A 194 -21.72 12.42 3.42
N ARG A 195 -21.36 13.15 4.50
CA ARG A 195 -22.32 13.83 5.38
C ARG A 195 -23.12 14.90 4.65
N LYS A 196 -22.45 15.76 3.86
CA LYS A 196 -23.15 16.80 3.07
C LYS A 196 -24.12 16.18 2.07
N ALA A 197 -23.75 15.06 1.44
CA ALA A 197 -24.63 14.33 0.54
C ALA A 197 -25.83 13.73 1.28
N PHE A 198 -25.62 13.17 2.47
CA PHE A 198 -26.70 12.67 3.31
C PHE A 198 -27.65 13.79 3.78
N ASP A 199 -27.11 14.94 4.18
CA ASP A 199 -27.92 16.12 4.55
C ASP A 199 -28.77 16.61 3.37
N ALA A 200 -28.22 16.58 2.15
CA ALA A 200 -28.96 16.93 0.94
C ALA A 200 -30.09 15.90 0.67
N LEU A 201 -29.80 14.62 0.84
CA LEU A 201 -30.77 13.53 0.70
C LEU A 201 -31.92 13.65 1.72
N CYS A 202 -31.62 13.98 2.98
CA CYS A 202 -32.63 14.19 4.03
C CYS A 202 -33.53 15.41 3.77
N ARG A 203 -33.05 16.40 3.02
CA ARG A 203 -33.85 17.58 2.61
C ARG A 203 -34.73 17.29 1.40
N GLN A 204 -34.47 16.22 0.66
CA GLN A 204 -35.28 15.83 -0.48
C GLN A 204 -36.63 15.30 0.01
N GLY A 205 -37.71 15.79 -0.62
CA GLY A 205 -39.05 15.30 -0.39
C GLY A 205 -39.44 14.32 -1.50
N PHE A 206 -39.72 13.09 -1.13
CA PHE A 206 -40.15 12.00 -2.01
C PHE A 206 -41.68 11.95 -2.11
N ALA A 207 -42.17 11.46 -3.24
CA ALA A 207 -43.60 11.34 -3.51
C ALA A 207 -44.24 10.17 -2.73
N CYS A 208 -43.49 9.09 -2.51
CA CYS A 208 -43.93 7.96 -1.71
C CYS A 208 -42.82 7.45 -0.77
N GLU A 209 -43.20 6.63 0.20
CA GLU A 209 -42.29 6.01 1.15
C GLU A 209 -41.31 5.04 0.46
N ALA A 210 -41.80 4.26 -0.50
CA ALA A 210 -40.97 3.30 -1.23
C ALA A 210 -39.80 3.97 -1.98
N ASP A 211 -40.04 5.12 -2.60
CA ASP A 211 -39.00 5.90 -3.28
C ASP A 211 -37.96 6.44 -2.29
N ALA A 212 -38.41 6.90 -1.12
CA ALA A 212 -37.51 7.36 -0.06
C ALA A 212 -36.65 6.21 0.48
N GLN A 213 -37.23 5.02 0.65
CA GLN A 213 -36.48 3.84 1.11
C GLN A 213 -35.45 3.41 0.08
N ALA A 214 -35.84 3.29 -1.18
CA ALA A 214 -34.93 2.92 -2.26
C ALA A 214 -33.75 3.89 -2.39
N ALA A 215 -34.01 5.20 -2.24
CA ALA A 215 -32.96 6.22 -2.27
C ALA A 215 -32.01 6.11 -1.06
N LEU A 216 -32.55 5.83 0.14
CA LEU A 216 -31.74 5.60 1.34
C LEU A 216 -30.85 4.35 1.20
N ASP A 217 -31.40 3.24 0.70
CA ASP A 217 -30.67 1.99 0.53
C ASP A 217 -29.54 2.14 -0.50
N ALA A 218 -29.84 2.77 -1.64
CA ALA A 218 -28.84 3.05 -2.68
C ALA A 218 -27.73 3.97 -2.15
N PHE A 219 -28.08 4.98 -1.35
CA PHE A 219 -27.10 5.85 -0.72
C PHE A 219 -26.21 5.10 0.28
N ALA A 220 -26.81 4.28 1.14
CA ALA A 220 -26.09 3.51 2.15
C ALA A 220 -25.07 2.54 1.54
N GLN A 221 -25.38 1.92 0.39
CA GLN A 221 -24.46 1.05 -0.36
C GLN A 221 -23.25 1.81 -0.93
N GLY A 222 -23.39 3.11 -1.21
CA GLY A 222 -22.33 3.94 -1.76
C GLY A 222 -21.33 4.47 -0.72
N LEU A 223 -21.62 4.33 0.57
CA LEU A 223 -20.78 4.87 1.65
C LEU A 223 -19.48 4.10 1.82
N LYS A 224 -18.36 4.83 1.88
CA LYS A 224 -17.03 4.23 1.96
C LYS A 224 -16.47 4.25 3.37
N LEU A 225 -16.63 5.37 4.08
CA LEU A 225 -16.00 5.58 5.40
C LEU A 225 -17.01 5.81 6.53
N THR A 226 -18.30 5.85 6.19
CA THR A 226 -19.38 6.19 7.10
C THR A 226 -20.52 5.20 6.96
N THR A 227 -21.48 5.27 7.85
CA THR A 227 -22.69 4.45 7.83
C THR A 227 -23.87 5.27 8.35
N VAL A 228 -25.06 4.97 7.82
CA VAL A 228 -26.30 5.52 8.34
C VAL A 228 -26.75 4.65 9.51
N VAL A 229 -27.03 5.28 10.64
CA VAL A 229 -27.53 4.64 11.86
C VAL A 229 -28.97 5.11 12.05
N GLU A 230 -29.88 4.20 12.40
CA GLU A 230 -31.31 4.55 12.59
C GLU A 230 -31.94 5.24 11.36
N GLY A 231 -31.60 4.78 10.16
CA GLY A 231 -32.22 5.26 8.93
C GLY A 231 -33.71 4.95 8.90
N GLY A 232 -34.54 5.96 8.67
CA GLY A 232 -35.99 5.84 8.65
C GLY A 232 -36.65 6.90 7.77
N ILE A 233 -37.96 6.76 7.58
CA ILE A 233 -38.74 7.63 6.71
C ILE A 233 -39.85 8.28 7.52
N VAL A 234 -39.99 9.59 7.38
CA VAL A 234 -41.02 10.36 8.06
C VAL A 234 -41.90 11.08 7.03
N ALA A 235 -43.21 10.92 7.16
CA ALA A 235 -44.18 11.68 6.39
C ALA A 235 -44.21 13.15 6.86
N ARG A 236 -43.97 14.08 5.93
CA ARG A 236 -44.06 15.53 6.14
C ARG A 236 -45.22 16.08 5.33
N THR A 237 -46.20 16.64 6.03
CA THR A 237 -47.35 17.29 5.42
C THR A 237 -47.05 18.75 5.09
N ARG A 238 -47.34 19.20 3.86
CA ARG A 238 -47.37 20.62 3.49
C ARG A 238 -48.78 21.05 3.06
N HIS A 239 -49.15 22.26 3.42
CA HIS A 239 -50.35 22.93 2.91
C HIS A 239 -50.09 23.45 1.49
N ALA A 240 -51.06 23.28 0.58
CA ALA A 240 -50.88 23.58 -0.83
C ALA A 240 -50.69 25.07 -1.16
N GLN A 241 -51.07 25.99 -0.27
CA GLN A 241 -51.04 27.44 -0.55
C GLN A 241 -50.13 28.23 0.39
N LYS A 242 -49.57 29.32 -0.14
CA LYS A 242 -48.69 30.25 0.58
C LYS A 242 -49.55 31.21 1.42
N GLY A 243 -49.59 31.03 2.74
CA GLY A 243 -50.37 31.86 3.67
C GLY A 243 -50.80 31.10 4.92
N ARG A 244 -51.38 31.80 5.91
CA ARG A 244 -51.94 31.16 7.12
C ARG A 244 -53.10 30.25 6.69
N PRO A 245 -53.10 28.94 7.04
CA PRO A 245 -54.15 28.03 6.63
C PRO A 245 -55.51 28.46 7.19
N ALA A 246 -56.56 28.31 6.39
CA ALA A 246 -57.94 28.55 6.83
C ALA A 246 -58.31 27.55 7.93
N LYS A 247 -59.11 27.99 8.92
CA LYS A 247 -59.55 27.15 10.05
C LYS A 247 -60.19 25.86 9.52
N GLY A 248 -59.56 24.70 9.77
CA GLY A 248 -60.06 23.38 9.39
C GLY A 248 -59.52 22.80 8.08
N GLN A 249 -58.59 23.46 7.39
CA GLN A 249 -58.04 22.92 6.13
C GLN A 249 -57.05 21.78 6.38
N MET A 250 -57.38 20.57 5.90
CA MET A 250 -56.49 19.41 5.98
C MET A 250 -55.25 19.57 5.08
N PRO A 251 -54.08 19.04 5.48
CA PRO A 251 -52.87 19.13 4.68
C PRO A 251 -53.04 18.44 3.32
N THR A 252 -52.61 19.10 2.26
CA THR A 252 -52.94 18.73 0.87
C THR A 252 -51.84 17.90 0.18
N VAL A 253 -50.61 17.94 0.68
CA VAL A 253 -49.49 17.20 0.09
C VAL A 253 -48.68 16.51 1.18
N VAL A 254 -48.65 15.18 1.15
CA VAL A 254 -47.74 14.36 1.96
C VAL A 254 -46.48 14.14 1.13
N ARG A 255 -45.32 14.51 1.66
CA ARG A 255 -44.02 14.11 1.12
C ARG A 255 -43.29 13.28 2.15
N HIS A 256 -42.56 12.27 1.71
CA HIS A 256 -41.73 11.45 2.58
C HIS A 256 -40.32 12.05 2.63
N ALA A 257 -39.73 12.14 3.81
CA ALA A 257 -38.37 12.63 4.01
C ALA A 257 -37.57 11.58 4.76
N ILE A 258 -36.31 11.42 4.37
CA ILE A 258 -35.37 10.52 5.02
C ILE A 258 -34.87 11.18 6.31
N THR A 259 -34.75 10.38 7.36
CA THR A 259 -34.14 10.74 8.64
C THR A 259 -33.16 9.67 9.06
N GLY A 260 -32.17 10.05 9.86
CA GLY A 260 -31.23 9.11 10.44
C GLY A 260 -30.02 9.83 11.00
N GLN A 261 -29.19 9.08 11.69
CA GLN A 261 -27.90 9.52 12.19
C GLN A 261 -26.78 9.06 11.27
N PHE A 262 -25.64 9.73 11.35
CA PHE A 262 -24.49 9.46 10.49
C PHE A 262 -23.26 9.21 11.34
N ALA A 263 -22.65 8.03 11.20
CA ALA A 263 -21.53 7.60 12.01
C ALA A 263 -20.30 7.24 11.16
N SER A 264 -19.11 7.42 11.71
CA SER A 264 -17.85 7.03 11.07
C SER A 264 -17.49 5.57 11.35
N ARG A 265 -16.90 4.91 10.36
CA ARG A 265 -16.41 3.53 10.44
C ARG A 265 -14.96 3.48 10.94
N LEU A 266 -14.79 3.18 12.23
CA LEU A 266 -13.47 3.15 12.90
C LEU A 266 -12.62 1.93 12.51
N ASP A 267 -13.27 0.82 12.17
CA ASP A 267 -12.65 -0.42 11.67
C ASP A 267 -11.79 -0.16 10.42
N ILE A 268 -12.32 0.60 9.46
CA ILE A 268 -11.63 0.94 8.21
C ILE A 268 -10.39 1.79 8.47
N HIS A 269 -10.49 2.75 9.41
CA HIS A 269 -9.37 3.61 9.78
C HIS A 269 -8.22 2.80 10.39
N ALA A 270 -8.51 1.96 11.38
CA ALA A 270 -7.51 1.12 12.04
C ALA A 270 -6.84 0.14 11.06
N ARG A 271 -7.61 -0.44 10.11
CA ARG A 271 -7.10 -1.37 9.10
C ARG A 271 -6.14 -0.69 8.13
N ARG A 272 -6.49 0.50 7.63
CA ARG A 272 -5.64 1.28 6.70
C ARG A 272 -4.39 1.81 7.38
N LEU A 273 -4.49 2.20 8.65
CA LEU A 273 -3.34 2.69 9.39
C LEU A 273 -2.28 1.58 9.54
N ARG A 274 -2.70 0.38 9.92
CA ARG A 274 -1.80 -0.79 10.02
C ARG A 274 -1.07 -1.11 8.72
N GLN A 275 -1.78 -1.04 7.59
CA GLN A 275 -1.18 -1.25 6.26
C GLN A 275 -0.13 -0.19 5.94
N LYS A 276 -0.45 1.09 6.11
CA LYS A 276 0.49 2.17 5.76
C LYS A 276 1.67 2.29 6.74
N SER A 277 1.57 1.73 7.93
CA SER A 277 2.64 1.74 8.94
C SER A 277 3.65 0.61 8.80
N SER A 278 3.40 -0.37 7.94
CA SER A 278 4.17 -1.60 7.85
C SER A 278 4.45 -1.98 6.41
N ASN A 279 5.70 -2.32 6.11
CA ASN A 279 6.12 -2.80 4.80
C ASN A 279 6.69 -4.22 4.92
N SER A 280 6.32 -5.09 3.98
CA SER A 280 6.81 -6.47 3.92
C SER A 280 8.00 -6.57 2.98
N ARG A 281 9.12 -7.11 3.48
CA ARG A 281 10.30 -7.49 2.70
C ARG A 281 10.44 -9.00 2.75
N SER A 282 10.75 -9.65 1.64
CA SER A 282 11.05 -11.07 1.62
C SER A 282 12.55 -11.29 1.52
N LEU A 283 13.01 -12.27 2.29
CA LEU A 283 14.33 -12.83 2.28
C LEU A 283 14.20 -14.31 1.90
N TYR A 284 15.01 -14.75 0.95
CA TYR A 284 15.22 -16.15 0.61
C TYR A 284 16.68 -16.49 0.88
#